data_AF-A0A4Z1GWZ4-F1
#
_entry.id   AF-A0A4Z1GWZ4-F1
#
_cell.length_a   1.000
_cell.length_b   1.000
_cell.length_c   1.000
_cell.angle_alpha   90.00
_cell.angle_beta   90.00
_cell.angle_gamma   90.00
#
_symmetry.space_group_name_H-M   'P 1'
#
loop_
_entity.id
_entity.type
_entity.pdbx_description
1 polymer ?
#
loop_
_entity_poly.entity_id
_entity_poly.type
_entity_poly.pdbx_seq_one_letter_code
_entity_poly.pdbx_strand_id
1 'polypeptide(L)'
;MSTHGLSRFVERDPLVEIRAAQRTFEGAYIRTALGQFSFALVVLKIFTAEFYSIGALFATYGAGILMVSLYRRYEGNRQFFSEIDGDGMGRKKFRTSGNAVVVLTALSLVAYVLLIGLTIRLET
;
A
#
# COMPACT_ATOMS: atom_id res chain seq x y z
N MET A 1 18.27 -24.10 59.35
CA MET A 1 17.32 -23.28 58.57
C MET A 1 17.81 -23.22 57.13
N SER A 2 17.13 -23.97 56.24
CA SER A 2 17.07 -23.82 54.78
C SER A 2 18.36 -23.71 53.93
N THR A 3 18.99 -24.85 53.58
CA THR A 3 19.92 -24.96 52.43
C THR A 3 19.44 -25.91 51.33
N HIS A 4 18.27 -26.55 51.50
CA HIS A 4 17.65 -27.42 50.49
C HIS A 4 16.84 -26.69 49.41
N GLY A 5 16.72 -25.36 49.49
CA GLY A 5 15.99 -24.56 48.51
C GLY A 5 16.79 -24.15 47.28
N LEU A 6 18.13 -24.14 47.34
CA LEU A 6 18.98 -23.54 46.31
C LEU A 6 19.39 -24.48 45.16
N SER A 7 19.40 -25.79 45.37
CA SER A 7 19.70 -26.76 44.31
C SER A 7 18.52 -27.01 43.34
N ARG A 8 17.28 -26.65 43.74
CA ARG A 8 16.10 -26.76 42.87
C ARG A 8 15.99 -25.66 41.81
N PHE A 9 16.80 -24.61 41.89
CA PHE A 9 16.77 -23.53 40.90
C PHE A 9 17.67 -23.79 39.67
N VAL A 10 18.56 -24.78 39.73
CA VAL A 10 19.54 -25.04 38.66
C VAL A 10 19.19 -26.26 37.80
N GLU A 11 18.34 -27.17 38.27
CA GLU A 11 17.91 -28.34 37.48
C GLU A 11 16.58 -28.06 36.77
N ARG A 12 16.58 -27.06 35.88
CA ARG A 12 15.50 -26.95 34.89
C ARG A 12 15.74 -28.06 33.87
N ASP A 13 14.76 -28.94 33.73
CA ASP A 13 14.83 -30.06 32.80
C ASP A 13 15.12 -29.52 31.38
N PRO A 14 16.28 -29.86 30.77
CA PRO A 14 16.71 -29.31 29.49
C PRO A 14 15.72 -29.61 28.36
N LEU A 15 14.92 -30.66 28.50
CA LEU A 15 13.84 -31.01 27.57
C LEU A 15 12.72 -29.97 27.57
N VAL A 16 12.46 -29.30 28.70
CA VAL A 16 11.45 -28.24 28.81
C VAL A 16 11.93 -26.97 28.11
N GLU A 17 13.23 -26.65 28.21
CA GLU A 17 13.84 -25.50 27.55
C GLU A 17 13.86 -25.66 26.03
N ILE A 18 14.28 -26.83 25.53
CA ILE A 18 14.26 -27.14 24.09
C ILE A 18 12.83 -27.09 23.55
N ARG A 19 11.86 -27.67 24.27
CA ARG A 19 10.45 -27.63 23.85
C ARG A 19 9.90 -26.21 23.83
N ALA A 20 10.20 -25.40 24.84
CA ALA A 20 9.78 -24.00 24.89
C ALA A 20 10.40 -23.19 23.74
N ALA A 21 11.69 -23.43 23.46
CA ALA A 21 12.41 -22.83 22.34
C ALA A 21 11.82 -23.25 20.99
N GLN A 22 11.55 -24.53 20.74
CA GLN A 22 10.93 -24.98 19.47
C GLN A 22 9.54 -24.38 19.26
N ARG A 23 8.71 -24.29 20.30
CA ARG A 23 7.37 -23.68 20.20
C ARG A 23 7.40 -22.19 19.83
N THR A 24 8.46 -21.48 20.20
CA THR A 24 8.59 -20.03 20.01
C THR A 24 9.51 -19.67 18.86
N PHE A 25 10.76 -20.13 18.89
CA PHE A 25 11.77 -19.88 17.87
C PHE A 25 11.50 -20.64 16.58
N GLU A 26 11.48 -21.98 16.60
CA GLU A 26 11.23 -22.76 15.36
C GLU A 26 9.84 -22.47 14.80
N GLY A 27 8.83 -22.35 15.67
CA GLY A 27 7.47 -21.98 15.27
C GLY A 27 7.38 -20.59 14.63
N ALA A 28 8.15 -19.59 15.10
CA ALA A 28 8.19 -18.27 14.48
C ALA A 28 8.86 -18.29 13.11
N TYR A 29 9.97 -19.03 12.95
CA TYR A 29 10.65 -19.15 11.66
C TYR A 29 9.77 -19.84 10.62
N ILE A 30 9.11 -20.94 10.97
CA ILE A 30 8.25 -21.67 10.02
C ILE A 30 7.06 -20.80 9.61
N ARG A 31 6.38 -20.12 10.54
CA ARG A 31 5.27 -19.23 10.19
C ARG A 31 5.71 -18.07 9.29
N THR A 32 6.89 -17.51 9.56
CA THR A 32 7.43 -16.41 8.77
C THR A 32 7.86 -16.89 7.38
N ALA A 33 8.59 -18.00 7.30
CA ALA A 33 9.04 -18.58 6.04
C ALA A 33 7.86 -19.00 5.15
N LEU A 34 6.84 -19.64 5.73
CA LEU A 34 5.61 -19.98 5.00
C LEU A 34 4.84 -18.72 4.57
N GLY A 35 4.80 -17.67 5.40
CA GLY A 35 4.17 -16.41 5.04
C GLY A 35 4.87 -15.72 3.87
N GLN A 36 6.20 -15.64 3.91
CA GLN A 36 7.01 -15.07 2.83
C GLN A 36 6.93 -15.90 1.55
N PHE A 37 7.01 -17.23 1.66
CA PHE A 37 6.88 -18.14 0.53
C PHE A 37 5.50 -18.04 -0.12
N SER A 38 4.43 -18.01 0.68
CA SER A 38 3.06 -17.84 0.17
C SER A 38 2.88 -16.49 -0.51
N PHE A 39 3.40 -15.41 0.08
CA PHE A 39 3.36 -14.08 -0.52
C PHE A 39 4.09 -14.05 -1.86
N ALA A 40 5.27 -14.66 -1.95
CA ALA A 40 6.03 -14.76 -3.19
C ALA A 40 5.25 -15.51 -4.29
N LEU A 41 4.55 -16.60 -3.95
CA LEU A 41 3.70 -17.33 -4.90
C LEU A 41 2.53 -16.48 -5.40
N VAL A 42 1.88 -15.70 -4.52
CA VAL A 42 0.82 -14.76 -4.91
C VAL A 42 1.37 -13.70 -5.86
N VAL A 43 2.53 -13.14 -5.57
CA VAL A 43 3.18 -12.14 -6.42
C VAL A 43 3.52 -12.73 -7.80
N LEU A 44 4.09 -13.93 -7.85
CA LEU A 44 4.37 -14.63 -9.11
C LEU A 44 3.09 -14.90 -9.92
N LYS A 45 1.98 -15.26 -9.24
CA LYS A 45 0.67 -15.46 -9.87
C LYS A 45 0.10 -14.15 -10.43
N ILE A 46 0.30 -13.02 -9.76
CA ILE A 46 -0.15 -11.69 -10.22
C ILE A 46 0.66 -11.19 -11.43
N PHE A 47 1.93 -11.57 -11.56
CA PHE A 47 2.77 -11.16 -12.69
C PHE A 47 2.67 -12.08 -13.91
N THR A 48 1.74 -13.03 -13.95
CA THR A 48 1.49 -13.83 -15.15
C THR A 48 0.85 -12.99 -16.25
N ALA A 49 0.98 -13.43 -17.50
CA ALA A 49 0.49 -12.71 -18.68
C ALA A 49 -1.02 -12.40 -18.62
N GLU A 50 -1.79 -13.24 -17.93
CA GLU A 50 -3.22 -13.09 -17.66
C GLU A 50 -3.56 -11.77 -16.94
N PHE A 51 -2.76 -11.38 -15.96
CA PHE A 51 -3.02 -10.18 -15.14
C PHE A 51 -2.27 -8.93 -15.62
N TYR A 52 -1.42 -9.06 -16.64
CA TYR A 52 -0.61 -7.95 -17.16
C TYR A 52 -1.48 -6.76 -17.60
N SER A 53 -2.61 -7.03 -18.27
CA SER A 53 -3.54 -5.98 -18.70
C SER A 53 -4.17 -5.21 -17.54
N ILE A 54 -4.48 -5.89 -16.43
CA ILE A 54 -5.02 -5.26 -15.22
C ILE A 54 -3.95 -4.40 -14.55
N GLY A 55 -2.72 -4.91 -14.43
CA GLY A 55 -1.58 -4.15 -13.92
C GLY A 55 -1.28 -2.91 -14.76
N ALA A 56 -1.29 -3.04 -16.09
CA ALA A 56 -1.07 -1.94 -17.03
C ALA A 56 -2.16 -0.86 -16.91
N LEU A 57 -3.43 -1.25 -16.71
CA LEU A 57 -4.54 -0.33 -16.48
C LEU A 57 -4.32 0.50 -15.21
N PHE A 58 -3.95 -0.14 -14.10
CA PHE A 58 -3.67 0.58 -12.86
C PHE A 58 -2.43 1.47 -12.95
N ALA A 59 -1.39 1.05 -13.67
CA ALA A 59 -0.21 1.87 -13.92
C ALA A 59 -0.55 3.14 -14.71
N THR A 60 -1.36 3.02 -15.78
CA THR A 60 -1.82 4.17 -16.56
C THR A 60 -2.76 5.07 -15.76
N TYR A 61 -3.66 4.50 -14.97
CA TYR A 61 -4.53 5.27 -14.05
C TYR A 61 -3.70 6.07 -13.03
N GLY A 62 -2.72 5.43 -12.39
CA GLY A 62 -1.81 6.08 -11.45
C GLY A 62 -0.99 7.21 -12.09
N ALA A 63 -0.48 6.98 -13.31
CA ALA A 63 0.19 8.02 -14.10
C ALA A 63 -0.74 9.21 -14.42
N GLY A 64 -2.01 8.94 -14.72
CA GLY A 64 -3.03 9.98 -14.90
C GLY A 64 -3.25 10.82 -13.64
N ILE A 65 -3.40 10.19 -12.47
CA ILE A 65 -3.50 10.90 -11.19
C ILE A 65 -2.24 11.72 -10.90
N LEU A 66 -1.06 11.16 -11.20
CA LEU A 66 0.21 11.86 -11.03
C LEU A 66 0.25 13.13 -11.90
N MET A 67 -0.13 13.02 -13.17
CA MET A 67 -0.26 14.15 -14.11
C MET A 67 -1.22 15.22 -13.59
N VAL A 68 -2.42 14.84 -13.15
CA VAL A 68 -3.39 15.78 -12.54
C VAL A 68 -2.80 16.44 -11.29
N SER A 69 -2.06 15.70 -10.48
CA SER A 69 -1.42 16.21 -9.27
C SER A 69 -0.30 17.20 -9.58
N LEU A 70 0.51 16.93 -10.61
CA LEU A 70 1.55 17.83 -11.09
C LEU A 70 0.96 19.09 -11.71
N TYR A 71 -0.11 18.96 -12.50
CA TYR A 71 -0.83 20.10 -13.08
C TYR A 71 -1.41 20.99 -11.97
N ARG A 72 -2.07 20.39 -10.97
CA ARG A 72 -2.58 21.12 -9.81
C ARG A 72 -1.46 21.81 -9.01
N ARG A 73 -0.29 21.18 -8.91
CA ARG A 73 0.89 21.79 -8.28
C ARG A 73 1.38 23.00 -9.08
N TYR A 74 1.38 22.92 -10.40
CA TYR A 74 1.76 24.03 -11.28
C TYR A 74 0.77 25.20 -11.21
N GLU A 75 -0.55 24.92 -11.24
CA GLU A 75 -1.59 25.95 -11.07
C GLU A 75 -1.54 26.59 -9.69
N GLY A 76 -1.39 25.80 -8.62
CA GLY A 76 -1.28 26.32 -7.25
C GLY A 76 -0.05 27.20 -7.05
N ASN A 77 1.10 26.84 -7.65
CA ASN A 77 2.30 27.67 -7.60
C ASN A 77 2.09 29.01 -8.33
N ARG A 78 1.43 29.01 -9.50
CA ARG A 78 1.15 30.26 -10.24
C ARG A 78 0.11 31.15 -9.55
N GLN A 79 -0.93 30.56 -8.96
CA GLN A 79 -1.98 31.29 -8.23
C GLN A 79 -1.43 32.03 -7.00
N PHE A 80 -0.45 31.43 -6.31
CA PHE A 80 0.21 32.04 -5.15
C PHE A 80 1.00 33.32 -5.51
N PHE A 81 1.67 33.34 -6.67
CA PHE A 81 2.43 34.51 -7.12
C PHE A 81 1.56 35.58 -7.81
N SER A 82 0.50 35.20 -8.54
CA SER A 82 -0.40 36.17 -9.18
C SER A 82 -1.32 36.91 -8.21
N GLU A 83 -1.55 36.38 -7.00
CA GLU A 83 -2.28 37.11 -5.95
C GLU A 83 -1.43 38.21 -5.29
N ILE A 84 -0.11 38.22 -5.53
CA ILE A 84 0.83 39.20 -4.94
C ILE A 84 1.10 40.39 -5.87
N ASP A 85 0.81 40.30 -7.17
CA ASP A 85 1.21 41.31 -8.16
C ASP A 85 0.01 42.04 -8.79
N GLY A 86 -0.26 43.28 -8.37
CA GLY A 86 -0.94 44.27 -9.21
C GLY A 86 -1.86 45.30 -8.54
N ASP A 87 -2.66 44.93 -7.53
CA ASP A 87 -3.64 45.86 -6.95
C ASP A 87 -3.96 45.42 -5.51
N GLY A 88 -3.70 46.26 -4.52
CA GLY A 88 -3.77 45.94 -3.08
C GLY A 88 -5.16 45.56 -2.53
N MET A 89 -6.11 45.18 -3.38
CA MET A 89 -7.44 44.71 -3.04
C MET A 89 -7.56 43.21 -3.36
N GLY A 90 -7.09 42.37 -2.44
CA GLY A 90 -7.13 40.91 -2.54
C GLY A 90 -8.57 40.35 -2.62
N ARG A 91 -9.13 40.25 -3.82
CA ARG A 91 -10.33 39.45 -4.08
C ARG A 91 -9.93 37.97 -4.08
N LYS A 92 -9.87 37.36 -2.90
CA LYS A 92 -9.70 35.92 -2.70
C LYS A 92 -10.88 35.16 -3.28
N LYS A 93 -10.88 34.93 -4.60
CA LYS A 93 -11.83 34.02 -5.23
C LYS A 93 -11.34 32.60 -4.95
N PHE A 94 -11.73 32.05 -3.81
CA PHE A 94 -11.56 30.64 -3.49
C PHE A 94 -12.22 29.79 -4.58
N ARG A 95 -11.47 29.44 -5.63
CA ARG A 95 -11.86 28.38 -6.56
C ARG A 95 -11.64 27.09 -5.80
N THR A 96 -12.72 26.55 -5.24
CA THR A 96 -12.73 25.20 -4.69
C THR A 96 -12.21 24.23 -5.76
N SER A 97 -11.52 23.17 -5.33
CA SER A 97 -10.84 22.18 -6.18
C SER A 97 -11.78 21.36 -7.10
N GLY A 98 -13.04 21.78 -7.26
CA GLY A 98 -14.11 21.08 -7.95
C GLY A 98 -13.74 20.60 -9.35
N ASN A 99 -12.98 21.39 -10.14
CA ASN A 99 -12.54 20.93 -11.47
C ASN A 99 -11.59 19.72 -11.40
N ALA A 100 -10.65 19.73 -10.46
CA ALA A 100 -9.76 18.58 -10.25
C ALA A 100 -10.55 17.37 -9.73
N VAL A 101 -11.53 17.59 -8.85
CA VAL A 101 -12.41 16.52 -8.35
C VAL A 101 -13.22 15.89 -9.48
N VAL A 102 -13.83 16.69 -10.36
CA VAL A 102 -14.60 16.18 -11.51
C VAL A 102 -13.72 15.35 -12.44
N VAL A 103 -12.51 15.82 -12.75
CA VAL A 103 -11.54 15.08 -13.58
C VAL A 103 -11.15 13.75 -12.91
N LEU A 104 -10.87 13.76 -11.60
CA LEU A 104 -10.54 12.55 -10.87
C LEU A 104 -11.71 11.55 -10.85
N THR A 105 -12.93 12.02 -10.59
CA THR A 105 -14.13 11.17 -10.59
C THR A 105 -14.38 10.53 -11.95
N ALA A 106 -14.27 11.31 -13.04
CA ALA A 106 -14.41 10.77 -14.39
C ALA A 106 -13.31 9.74 -14.72
N LEU A 107 -12.06 10.04 -14.35
CA LEU A 107 -10.92 9.14 -14.51
C LEU A 107 -11.13 7.82 -13.75
N SER A 108 -11.62 7.89 -12.50
CA SER A 108 -11.91 6.71 -11.67
C SER A 108 -13.01 5.85 -12.28
N LEU A 109 -14.08 6.47 -12.79
CA LEU A 109 -15.19 5.75 -13.43
C LEU A 109 -14.73 4.99 -14.67
N VAL A 110 -13.93 5.64 -15.53
CA VAL A 110 -13.38 4.99 -16.73
C VAL A 110 -12.46 3.82 -16.35
N ALA A 111 -11.59 4.00 -15.35
CA ALA A 111 -10.72 2.93 -14.86
C ALA A 111 -11.54 1.74 -14.34
N TYR A 112 -12.63 1.99 -13.60
CA TYR A 112 -13.49 0.93 -13.09
C TYR A 112 -14.19 0.14 -14.20
N VAL A 113 -14.71 0.83 -15.22
CA VAL A 113 -15.35 0.19 -16.38
C VAL A 113 -14.35 -0.66 -17.16
N LEU A 114 -13.14 -0.14 -17.40
CA LEU A 114 -12.07 -0.90 -18.06
C LEU A 114 -11.63 -2.12 -17.25
N LEU A 115 -11.56 -1.98 -15.91
CA LEU A 115 -11.23 -3.09 -15.02
C LEU A 115 -12.29 -4.19 -15.11
N ILE A 116 -13.57 -3.85 -15.02
CA ILE A 116 -14.66 -4.82 -15.15
C ILE A 116 -14.60 -5.52 -16.51
N GLY A 117 -14.38 -4.76 -17.59
CA GLY A 117 -14.26 -5.33 -18.94
C GLY A 117 -13.06 -6.29 -19.08
N LEU A 118 -11.90 -5.94 -18.53
CA LEU A 118 -10.72 -6.80 -18.54
C LEU A 118 -10.90 -8.05 -17.69
N THR A 119 -11.55 -7.94 -16.52
CA THR A 119 -11.83 -9.09 -15.64
C THR A 119 -12.75 -10.11 -16.34
N ILE A 120 -13.82 -9.66 -17.00
CA ILE A 120 -14.74 -10.55 -17.72
C ILE A 120 -14.04 -11.25 -18.90
N ARG A 121 -13.15 -10.52 -19.60
CA ARG A 121 -12.31 -11.06 -20.69
C ARG A 121 -11.31 -12.11 -20.23
N LEU A 122 -10.97 -12.13 -18.94
CA LEU A 122 -10.02 -13.07 -18.35
C LEU A 122 -10.70 -14.32 -17.80
N GLU A 123 -11.97 -14.22 -17.40
CA GLU A 123 -12.79 -15.37 -17.01
C GLU A 123 -13.33 -16.19 -18.20
N THR A 124 -13.36 -15.61 -19.40
CA THR A 124 -13.84 -16.27 -20.65
C THR A 124 -12.68 -16.90 -21.42
#